data_AF-A0A385N1X2-F1
#
_entry.id   AF-A0A385N1X2-F1
#
_cell.length_a   1.000
_cell.length_b   1.000
_cell.length_c   1.000
_cell.angle_alpha   90.00
_cell.angle_beta   90.00
_cell.angle_gamma   90.00
#
_symmetry.space_group_name_H-M   'P 1'
#
loop_
_entity.id
_entity.type
_entity.pdbx_description
1 polymer ?
#
loop_
_entity_poly.entity_id
_entity_poly.type
_entity_poly.pdbx_seq_one_letter_code
_entity_poly.pdbx_strand_id
1 'polypeptide(L)'
;MRKIIIVLGVLLSGSVFAHEYPSEIRKCFIADGANQVQKCTLDSGGGAGGTYVHLTMGKRTFLMEESNMCEELGECWKVMGKDADSLEDSVGYFRDKNTKKVIPKYKDGAWVCEKQVKGKMNVCYSLK
;
A
#
# COMPACT_ATOMS: atom_id res chain seq x y z
N MET A 1 -44.92 34.61 -27.22
CA MET A 1 -43.96 34.54 -26.09
C MET A 1 -43.72 33.08 -25.75
N ARG A 2 -42.65 32.46 -26.27
CA ARG A 2 -42.28 31.08 -25.96
C ARG A 2 -41.40 31.08 -24.72
N LYS A 3 -41.87 30.46 -23.63
CA LYS A 3 -41.09 30.24 -22.41
C LYS A 3 -40.11 29.11 -22.67
N ILE A 4 -38.82 29.43 -22.80
CA ILE A 4 -37.75 28.44 -22.81
C ILE A 4 -37.45 28.12 -21.35
N ILE A 5 -37.88 26.95 -20.88
CA ILE A 5 -37.52 26.43 -19.57
C ILE A 5 -36.12 25.84 -19.71
N ILE A 6 -35.12 26.56 -19.19
CA ILE A 6 -33.76 26.05 -19.05
C ILE A 6 -33.78 25.06 -17.89
N VAL A 7 -33.77 23.75 -18.21
CA VAL A 7 -33.58 22.70 -17.20
C VAL A 7 -32.11 22.73 -16.80
N LEU A 8 -31.85 23.20 -15.58
CA LEU A 8 -30.54 23.20 -14.94
C LEU A 8 -30.15 21.74 -14.63
N GLY A 9 -29.32 21.15 -15.49
CA GLY A 9 -28.74 19.83 -15.26
C GLY A 9 -27.72 19.91 -14.12
N VAL A 10 -28.14 19.64 -12.90
CA VAL A 10 -27.24 19.43 -11.76
C VAL A 10 -26.53 18.10 -12.00
N LEU A 11 -25.33 18.17 -12.58
CA LEU A 11 -24.37 17.08 -12.54
C LEU A 11 -23.95 16.94 -11.08
N LEU A 12 -24.54 15.98 -10.38
CA LEU A 12 -24.02 15.47 -9.11
C LEU A 12 -22.69 14.79 -9.42
N SER A 13 -21.61 15.56 -9.40
CA SER A 13 -20.25 15.03 -9.32
C SER A 13 -20.17 14.21 -8.04
N GLY A 14 -20.23 12.88 -8.14
CA GLY A 14 -19.96 12.00 -7.01
C GLY A 14 -18.51 12.19 -6.59
N SER A 15 -18.29 12.84 -5.44
CA SER A 15 -16.96 12.95 -4.86
C SER A 15 -16.44 11.55 -4.55
N VAL A 16 -15.46 11.09 -5.32
CA VAL A 16 -14.69 9.89 -4.97
C VAL A 16 -13.76 10.30 -3.82
N PHE A 17 -14.10 9.90 -2.60
CA PHE A 17 -13.28 10.19 -1.43
C PHE A 17 -12.14 9.18 -1.36
N ALA A 18 -10.90 9.66 -1.52
CA ALA A 18 -9.74 8.95 -1.01
C ALA A 18 -9.72 9.12 0.52
N HIS A 19 -9.69 8.01 1.24
CA HIS A 19 -9.60 7.98 2.69
C HIS A 19 -8.14 7.80 3.11
N GLU A 20 -7.61 8.74 3.88
CA GLU A 20 -6.28 8.66 4.48
C GLU A 20 -6.42 8.25 5.95
N TYR A 21 -5.67 7.23 6.36
CA TYR A 21 -5.57 6.83 7.76
C TYR A 21 -4.48 7.65 8.47
N PRO A 22 -4.62 7.91 9.78
CA PRO A 22 -3.59 8.62 10.54
C PRO A 22 -2.24 7.91 10.46
N SER A 23 -1.17 8.70 10.30
CA SER A 23 0.21 8.21 10.29
C SER A 23 0.54 7.43 11.56
N GLU A 24 1.24 6.31 11.40
CA GLU A 24 1.61 5.43 12.51
C GLU A 24 3.13 5.20 12.57
N ILE A 25 3.68 5.15 13.79
CA ILE A 25 5.05 4.70 13.99
C ILE A 25 5.08 3.18 14.12
N ARG A 26 5.79 2.52 13.22
CA ARG A 26 5.94 1.07 13.15
C ARG A 26 7.40 0.65 13.33
N LYS A 27 7.62 -0.65 13.48
CA LYS A 27 8.94 -1.25 13.29
C LYS A 27 9.01 -1.73 11.84
N CYS A 28 10.13 -1.46 11.17
CA CYS A 28 10.40 -1.93 9.82
C CYS A 28 11.84 -2.44 9.69
N PHE A 29 12.10 -3.27 8.68
CA PHE A 29 13.45 -3.63 8.25
C PHE A 29 13.48 -3.97 6.75
N ILE A 30 14.67 -3.90 6.16
CA ILE A 30 14.91 -4.30 4.77
C ILE A 30 15.39 -5.75 4.76
N ALA A 31 14.64 -6.61 4.10
CA ALA A 31 14.75 -8.07 4.23
C ALA A 31 16.00 -8.66 3.54
N ASP A 32 16.42 -8.03 2.44
CA ASP A 32 17.60 -8.42 1.67
C ASP A 32 18.85 -7.58 2.04
N GLY A 33 18.78 -6.86 3.16
CA GLY A 33 19.89 -6.06 3.71
C GLY A 33 20.39 -6.60 5.05
N ALA A 34 20.82 -5.69 5.91
CA ALA A 34 21.28 -6.03 7.27
C ALA A 34 20.20 -6.67 8.17
N ASN A 35 18.94 -6.73 7.72
CA ASN A 35 17.80 -7.18 8.51
C ASN A 35 17.64 -6.44 9.86
N GLN A 36 18.20 -5.23 9.93
CA GLN A 36 18.20 -4.41 11.12
C GLN A 36 16.83 -3.74 11.28
N VAL A 37 16.19 -4.03 12.41
CA VAL A 37 14.90 -3.43 12.77
C VAL A 37 15.12 -2.01 13.24
N GLN A 38 14.35 -1.09 12.68
CA GLN A 38 14.33 0.32 13.05
C GLN A 38 12.90 0.85 13.06
N LYS A 39 12.71 2.05 13.62
CA LYS A 39 11.43 2.74 13.52
C LYS A 39 11.21 3.24 12.09
N CYS A 40 9.95 3.27 11.69
CA CYS A 40 9.49 3.81 10.41
C CYS A 40 8.14 4.50 10.61
N THR A 41 7.84 5.49 9.78
CA THR A 41 6.49 6.02 9.64
C THR A 41 5.75 5.19 8.61
N LEU A 42 4.50 4.84 8.89
CA LEU A 42 3.57 4.21 7.97
C LEU A 42 2.41 5.18 7.75
N ASP A 43 2.29 5.65 6.53
CA ASP A 43 1.13 6.37 6.03
C ASP A 43 0.34 5.41 5.15
N SER A 44 -0.98 5.42 5.26
CA SER A 44 -1.81 4.51 4.47
C SER A 44 -3.14 5.15 4.16
N GLY A 45 -3.76 4.67 3.10
CA GLY A 45 -5.06 5.14 2.67
C GLY A 45 -5.62 4.26 1.58
N GLY A 46 -6.76 4.63 1.06
CA GLY A 46 -7.38 3.95 -0.06
C GLY A 46 -8.53 4.73 -0.65
N GLY A 47 -8.92 4.35 -1.85
CA GLY A 47 -10.04 4.95 -2.57
C GLY A 47 -10.71 3.92 -3.47
N ALA A 48 -11.54 4.40 -4.40
CA ALA A 48 -12.07 3.53 -5.45
C ALA A 48 -10.92 3.11 -6.39
N GLY A 49 -10.51 1.84 -6.34
CA GLY A 49 -9.44 1.31 -7.19
C GLY A 49 -8.28 0.65 -6.46
N GLY A 50 -7.97 1.09 -5.24
CA GLY A 50 -6.87 0.50 -4.51
C GLY A 50 -6.63 1.12 -3.13
N THR A 51 -5.68 0.53 -2.44
CA THR A 51 -5.10 1.01 -1.19
C THR A 51 -3.62 1.25 -1.38
N TYR A 52 -3.04 2.09 -0.52
CA TYR A 52 -1.60 2.30 -0.48
C TYR A 52 -1.07 2.20 0.95
N VAL A 53 0.18 1.80 1.04
CA VAL A 53 1.02 1.88 2.23
C VAL A 53 2.32 2.56 1.83
N HIS A 54 2.62 3.69 2.45
CA HIS A 54 3.86 4.42 2.28
C HIS A 54 4.69 4.34 3.56
N LEU A 55 5.84 3.66 3.48
CA LEU A 55 6.78 3.54 4.58
C LEU A 55 7.95 4.51 4.42
N THR A 56 8.23 5.28 5.47
CA THR A 56 9.43 6.11 5.55
C THR A 56 10.40 5.57 6.60
N MET A 57 11.59 5.16 6.14
CA MET A 57 12.68 4.57 6.93
C MET A 57 13.95 5.44 6.83
N GLY A 58 14.04 6.50 7.64
CA GLY A 58 15.11 7.48 7.52
C GLY A 58 15.02 8.23 6.20
N LYS A 59 15.99 8.05 5.30
CA LYS A 59 15.97 8.64 3.95
C LYS A 59 15.40 7.70 2.86
N ARG A 60 14.98 6.49 3.23
CA ARG A 60 14.44 5.51 2.28
C ARG A 60 12.92 5.51 2.38
N THR A 61 12.25 5.56 1.24
CA THR A 61 10.80 5.47 1.10
C THR A 61 10.43 4.20 0.35
N PHE A 62 9.26 3.66 0.68
CA PHE A 62 8.67 2.51 0.01
C PHE A 62 7.17 2.80 -0.14
N LEU A 63 6.73 2.99 -1.38
CA LEU A 63 5.32 3.07 -1.74
C LEU A 63 4.89 1.68 -2.21
N MET A 64 3.86 1.14 -1.57
CA MET A 64 3.19 -0.11 -1.92
C MET A 64 1.75 0.22 -2.25
N GLU A 65 1.26 -0.28 -3.36
CA GLU A 65 -0.12 -0.09 -3.78
C GLU A 65 -0.71 -1.44 -4.20
N GLU A 66 -1.97 -1.67 -3.83
CA GLU A 66 -2.70 -2.88 -4.19
C GLU A 66 -4.13 -2.57 -4.60
N SER A 67 -4.67 -3.35 -5.54
CA SER A 67 -6.08 -3.29 -5.92
C SER A 67 -6.97 -3.74 -4.76
N ASN A 68 -8.05 -2.98 -4.50
CA ASN A 68 -9.13 -3.39 -3.60
C ASN A 68 -10.36 -3.94 -4.34
N MET A 69 -10.29 -4.05 -5.68
CA MET A 69 -11.37 -4.54 -6.54
C MET A 69 -11.01 -5.87 -7.24
N CYS A 70 -10.12 -6.66 -6.64
CA CYS A 70 -9.60 -7.90 -7.24
C CYS A 70 -10.69 -8.90 -7.65
N GLU A 71 -11.74 -9.04 -6.85
CA GLU A 71 -12.86 -9.97 -7.15
C GLU A 71 -13.78 -9.44 -8.25
N GLU A 72 -13.92 -8.12 -8.36
CA GLU A 72 -14.88 -7.46 -9.27
C GLU A 72 -14.29 -7.26 -10.67
N LEU A 73 -12.99 -6.97 -10.76
CA LEU A 73 -12.30 -6.70 -12.02
C LEU A 73 -11.52 -7.90 -12.56
N GLY A 74 -11.35 -8.96 -11.76
CA GLY A 74 -10.55 -10.13 -12.12
C GLY A 74 -9.04 -9.85 -12.22
N GLU A 75 -8.62 -8.62 -12.01
CA GLU A 75 -7.23 -8.16 -12.05
C GLU A 75 -6.81 -7.70 -10.65
N CYS A 76 -5.97 -8.50 -10.02
CA CYS A 76 -5.36 -8.17 -8.74
C CYS A 76 -3.90 -7.79 -9.00
N TRP A 77 -3.62 -6.50 -8.89
CA TRP A 77 -2.27 -5.98 -9.02
C TRP A 77 -1.74 -5.58 -7.65
N LYS A 78 -0.43 -5.75 -7.50
CA LYS A 78 0.38 -5.21 -6.41
C LYS A 78 1.64 -4.64 -7.00
N VAL A 79 1.98 -3.43 -6.62
CA VAL A 79 3.19 -2.76 -7.08
C VAL A 79 3.91 -2.10 -5.93
N MET A 80 5.24 -2.02 -6.04
CA MET A 80 6.10 -1.35 -5.09
C MET A 80 7.14 -0.49 -5.81
N GLY A 81 7.38 0.69 -5.26
CA GLY A 81 8.41 1.63 -5.71
C GLY A 81 8.90 2.52 -4.57
N LYS A 82 9.76 3.49 -4.88
CA LYS A 82 10.13 4.55 -3.92
C LYS A 82 9.09 5.67 -3.87
N ASP A 83 8.36 5.81 -4.97
CA ASP A 83 7.38 6.81 -5.33
C ASP A 83 6.53 6.27 -6.50
N ALA A 84 5.54 7.05 -6.95
CA ALA A 84 4.63 6.65 -8.03
C ALA A 84 5.32 6.45 -9.39
N ASP A 85 6.45 7.12 -9.63
CA ASP A 85 7.19 7.04 -10.90
C ASP A 85 8.09 5.80 -10.99
N SER A 86 8.26 5.07 -9.88
CA SER A 86 9.16 3.92 -9.77
C SER A 86 8.47 2.61 -9.36
N LEU A 87 7.15 2.54 -9.55
CA LEU A 87 6.35 1.35 -9.25
C LEU A 87 6.68 0.20 -10.22
N GLU A 88 6.95 -0.98 -9.64
CA GLU A 88 7.09 -2.25 -10.35
C GLU A 88 6.25 -3.32 -9.68
N ASP A 89 5.87 -4.36 -10.43
CA ASP A 89 5.17 -5.53 -9.90
C ASP A 89 5.82 -6.05 -8.60
N SER A 90 5.00 -6.31 -7.60
CA SER A 90 5.41 -6.76 -6.29
C SER A 90 4.61 -7.95 -5.79
N VAL A 91 5.13 -8.62 -4.76
CA VAL A 91 4.42 -9.70 -4.06
C VAL A 91 4.52 -9.51 -2.56
N GLY A 92 3.37 -9.65 -1.90
CA GLY A 92 3.26 -9.70 -0.44
C GLY A 92 3.64 -11.07 0.10
N TYR A 93 4.30 -11.12 1.24
CA TYR A 93 4.64 -12.35 1.96
C TYR A 93 4.81 -12.10 3.45
N PHE A 94 4.96 -13.15 4.25
CA PHE A 94 5.06 -13.05 5.70
C PHE A 94 6.37 -13.62 6.22
N ARG A 95 6.89 -13.02 7.31
CA ARG A 95 8.03 -13.55 8.05
C ARG A 95 7.70 -13.72 9.54
N ASP A 96 8.21 -14.77 10.14
CA ASP A 96 8.07 -15.06 11.56
C ASP A 96 8.59 -13.90 12.44
N LYS A 97 7.84 -13.59 13.51
CA LYS A 97 8.11 -12.45 14.41
C LYS A 97 9.54 -12.42 14.94
N ASN A 98 10.04 -13.57 15.37
CA ASN A 98 11.30 -13.69 16.10
C ASN A 98 12.45 -14.09 15.18
N THR A 99 12.23 -15.11 14.36
CA THR A 99 13.28 -15.70 13.50
C THR A 99 13.43 -14.98 12.16
N LYS A 100 12.44 -14.16 11.76
CA LYS A 100 12.37 -13.48 10.46
C LYS A 100 12.44 -14.41 9.25
N LYS A 101 12.25 -15.72 9.46
CA LYS A 101 12.14 -16.72 8.38
C LYS A 101 10.80 -16.56 7.66
N VAL A 102 10.79 -16.80 6.35
CA VAL A 102 9.55 -16.78 5.56
C VAL A 102 8.59 -17.84 6.10
N ILE A 103 7.32 -17.47 6.25
CA ILE A 103 6.23 -18.37 6.67
C ILE A 103 5.12 -18.35 5.62
N PRO A 104 4.44 -19.49 5.38
CA PRO A 104 3.47 -19.61 4.29
C PRO A 104 2.15 -18.89 4.54
N LYS A 105 1.84 -18.59 5.81
CA LYS A 105 0.61 -17.92 6.23
C LYS A 105 0.93 -16.93 7.34
N TYR A 106 0.13 -15.88 7.44
CA TYR A 106 0.21 -14.96 8.56
C TYR A 106 0.00 -15.70 9.88
N LYS A 107 0.76 -15.27 10.89
CA LYS A 107 0.62 -15.66 12.29
C LYS A 107 0.66 -14.38 13.11
N ASP A 108 -0.01 -14.36 14.26
CA ASP A 108 -0.07 -13.14 15.08
C ASP A 108 1.31 -12.55 15.39
N GLY A 109 1.47 -11.28 15.05
CA GLY A 109 2.72 -10.53 15.20
C GLY A 109 3.80 -10.88 14.18
N ALA A 110 3.50 -11.67 13.15
CA ALA A 110 4.37 -11.85 12.00
C ALA A 110 4.60 -10.50 11.30
N TRP A 111 5.76 -10.41 10.64
CA TRP A 111 6.08 -9.30 9.78
C TRP A 111 5.32 -9.42 8.47
N VAL A 112 4.68 -8.32 8.07
CA VAL A 112 4.12 -8.16 6.73
C VAL A 112 5.22 -7.61 5.86
N CYS A 113 5.50 -8.29 4.76
CA CYS A 113 6.59 -7.95 3.88
C CYS A 113 6.10 -7.85 2.44
N GLU A 114 6.79 -7.05 1.67
CA GLU A 114 6.55 -6.92 0.24
C GLU A 114 7.87 -6.73 -0.49
N LYS A 115 7.97 -7.34 -1.67
CA LYS A 115 9.15 -7.26 -2.51
C LYS A 115 8.78 -7.06 -3.97
N GLN A 116 9.60 -6.32 -4.70
CA GLN A 116 9.52 -6.27 -6.15
C GLN A 116 9.81 -7.67 -6.74
N VAL A 117 9.10 -8.03 -7.81
CA VAL A 117 9.31 -9.30 -8.53
C VAL A 117 10.65 -9.30 -9.26
N LYS A 118 10.98 -8.19 -9.93
CA LYS A 118 12.20 -8.03 -10.74
C LYS A 118 13.19 -7.03 -10.15
N GLY A 119 12.71 -6.09 -9.33
CA GLY A 119 13.54 -5.08 -8.68
C GLY A 119 14.26 -5.56 -7.41
N LYS A 120 14.83 -4.61 -6.67
CA LYS A 120 15.67 -4.85 -5.48
C LYS A 120 15.01 -4.45 -4.17
N MET A 121 13.80 -3.88 -4.22
CA MET A 121 13.11 -3.45 -3.01
C MET A 121 12.46 -4.65 -2.33
N ASN A 122 12.72 -4.76 -1.03
CA ASN A 122 12.17 -5.82 -0.18
C ASN A 122 12.14 -5.31 1.26
N VAL A 123 10.95 -4.93 1.73
CA VAL A 123 10.75 -4.31 3.04
C VAL A 123 9.70 -5.07 3.83
N CYS A 124 9.87 -5.05 5.14
CA CYS A 124 8.95 -5.65 6.10
C CYS A 124 8.57 -4.62 7.16
N TYR A 125 7.33 -4.68 7.63
CA TYR A 125 6.81 -3.88 8.74
C TYR A 125 5.95 -4.73 9.68
N SER A 126 5.86 -4.30 10.94
CA SER A 126 5.03 -4.96 11.96
C SER A 126 3.62 -4.38 11.99
N LEU A 127 2.60 -5.24 12.09
CA LEU A 127 1.26 -4.82 12.50
C LEU A 127 1.26 -4.49 14.02
N LYS A 128 0.27 -3.69 14.48
CA LYS A 128 0.15 -3.25 15.89
C LYS A 128 0.01 -4.43 16.84
#